data_AF-W1P2G6-F1
#
_entry.id   AF-W1P2G6-F1
#
_cell.length_a   1.000
_cell.length_b   1.000
_cell.length_c   1.000
_cell.angle_alpha   90.00
_cell.angle_beta   90.00
_cell.angle_gamma   90.00
#
_symmetry.space_group_name_H-M   'P 1'
#
loop_
_entity.id
_entity.type
_entity.pdbx_description
1 polymer ?
#
loop_
_entity_poly.entity_id
_entity_poly.type
_entity_poly.pdbx_seq_one_letter_code
_entity_poly.pdbx_strand_id
1 'polypeptide(L)'
;MKLKILWGKIKRKILLVEYAIAQYTIIKPDSSDCNRPGAICQDPRFVGGDGVTLYFHGKKDRDFCLLSDSNLHINGHFIGKRKETMKRDFTWVQSIAILFGTNNLYVGARKVGIWDDTTDHLSIIFNGMPIRLPVGEGSEWHGQGLTVARTRDTNGVTLEAAENFNIIA
;
A
#
# COMPACT_ATOMS: atom_id res chain seq x y z
N MET A 1 4.76 1.15 25.42
CA MET A 1 4.48 2.41 24.71
C MET A 1 3.17 2.23 23.95
N LYS A 2 2.05 2.78 24.44
CA LYS A 2 0.74 2.69 23.77
C LYS A 2 0.61 3.93 22.87
N LEU A 3 0.67 3.74 21.56
CA LEU A 3 0.36 4.81 20.61
C LEU A 3 -1.16 4.98 20.62
N LYS A 4 -1.63 6.12 21.15
CA LYS A 4 -3.05 6.47 21.21
C LYS A 4 -3.35 7.34 20.00
N ILE A 5 -3.84 6.72 18.92
CA ILE A 5 -4.33 7.44 17.74
C ILE A 5 -5.67 8.07 18.14
N LEU A 6 -5.74 9.39 18.13
CA LEU A 6 -6.95 10.14 18.44
C LEU A 6 -7.86 10.12 17.20
N TRP A 7 -8.89 9.28 17.24
CA TRP A 7 -9.89 9.20 16.18
C TRP A 7 -10.82 10.41 16.27
N GLY A 8 -10.58 11.43 15.44
CA GLY A 8 -11.57 12.46 15.16
C GLY A 8 -12.79 11.86 14.46
N LYS A 9 -13.99 12.36 14.78
CA LYS A 9 -15.27 11.96 14.18
C LYS A 9 -15.30 12.28 12.67
N ILE A 10 -14.67 11.45 11.85
CA ILE A 10 -14.73 11.54 10.39
C ILE A 10 -15.29 10.22 9.88
N LYS A 11 -16.43 10.29 9.17
CA LYS A 11 -17.17 9.14 8.62
C LYS A 11 -16.43 8.38 7.49
N ARG A 12 -15.13 8.57 7.33
CA ARG A 12 -14.27 7.95 6.32
C ARG A 12 -12.89 7.72 6.94
N LYS A 13 -12.50 6.46 7.18
CA LYS A 13 -11.13 6.13 7.59
C LYS A 13 -10.28 6.06 6.33
N ILE A 14 -9.51 7.09 6.02
CA ILE A 14 -8.72 7.15 4.79
C ILE A 14 -7.31 6.57 5.08
N LEU A 15 -6.82 5.64 4.24
CA LEU A 15 -5.47 5.08 4.28
C LEU A 15 -4.88 4.96 2.84
N LEU A 16 -4.56 6.05 2.16
CA LEU A 16 -3.99 6.14 0.79
C LEU A 16 -2.60 5.48 0.52
N VAL A 17 -2.37 4.17 0.49
CA VAL A 17 -1.06 3.45 0.28
C VAL A 17 -0.17 3.77 -0.98
N GLU A 18 0.16 4.99 -1.43
CA GLU A 18 0.93 5.14 -2.71
C GLU A 18 2.28 4.42 -2.76
N TYR A 19 2.51 3.53 -3.73
CA TYR A 19 3.64 2.59 -3.74
C TYR A 19 5.02 3.25 -3.83
N ALA A 20 5.90 2.76 -2.95
CA ALA A 20 7.27 2.43 -3.30
C ALA A 20 7.41 0.90 -3.43
N ILE A 21 6.99 0.32 -4.56
CA ILE A 21 7.39 -1.05 -4.89
C ILE A 21 8.89 -1.05 -5.09
N ALA A 22 9.58 -1.94 -4.39
CA ALA A 22 11.01 -2.13 -4.42
C ALA A 22 11.57 -2.17 -5.85
N GLN A 23 12.08 -1.03 -6.29
CA GLN A 23 13.23 -1.02 -7.17
C GLN A 23 14.40 -1.57 -6.34
N TYR A 24 14.98 -2.70 -6.76
CA TYR A 24 16.21 -3.24 -6.16
C TYR A 24 17.41 -2.26 -6.27
N THR A 25 17.25 -1.11 -6.93
CA THR A 25 18.35 -0.20 -7.28
C THR A 25 17.99 1.28 -7.51
N ILE A 26 16.73 1.71 -7.42
CA ILE A 26 16.36 3.10 -7.73
C ILE A 26 15.43 3.61 -6.62
N ILE A 27 15.68 4.79 -6.12
CA ILE A 27 14.73 5.52 -5.26
C ILE A 27 13.84 6.23 -6.27
N LYS A 28 12.54 5.92 -6.36
CA LYS A 28 11.66 6.77 -7.17
C LYS A 28 11.73 8.18 -6.56
N PRO A 29 12.15 9.20 -7.34
CA PRO A 29 12.26 10.55 -6.82
C PRO A 29 10.88 11.04 -6.40
N ASP A 30 10.87 11.96 -5.43
CA ASP A 30 9.70 12.65 -4.87
C ASP A 30 8.60 12.89 -5.92
N SER A 31 7.59 12.03 -5.94
CA SER A 31 6.35 12.29 -6.66
C SER A 31 5.46 13.12 -5.74
N SER A 32 4.89 14.20 -6.25
CA SER A 32 3.96 15.09 -5.54
C SER A 32 2.82 14.36 -4.81
N ASP A 33 2.55 13.13 -5.22
CA ASP A 33 1.49 12.27 -4.70
C ASP A 33 1.83 11.71 -3.29
N CYS A 34 3.12 11.59 -2.93
CA CYS A 34 3.61 11.06 -1.65
C CYS A 34 3.23 11.85 -0.39
N ASN A 35 2.75 13.08 -0.54
CA ASN A 35 2.48 14.01 0.57
C ASN A 35 1.00 14.10 0.94
N ARG A 36 0.20 13.08 0.59
CA ARG A 36 -1.25 13.07 0.80
C ARG A 36 -1.67 12.15 1.95
N PRO A 37 -2.79 12.46 2.66
CA PRO A 37 -3.25 11.70 3.84
C PRO A 37 -3.53 10.25 3.55
N GLY A 38 -2.61 9.35 3.88
CA GLY A 38 -2.75 7.93 3.59
C GLY A 38 -1.55 7.24 2.93
N ALA A 39 -0.65 8.03 2.30
CA ALA A 39 0.52 7.59 1.52
C ALA A 39 1.36 6.51 2.21
N ILE A 40 1.82 5.48 1.46
CA ILE A 40 2.83 4.50 1.89
C ILE A 40 4.01 4.47 0.91
N CYS A 41 4.78 5.54 0.87
CA CYS A 41 5.96 5.68 0.01
C CYS A 41 7.22 5.94 0.86
N GLN A 42 8.38 6.20 0.24
CA GLN A 42 9.63 6.63 0.90
C GLN A 42 10.04 5.83 2.17
N ASP A 43 10.96 4.87 2.03
CA ASP A 43 11.45 3.89 3.04
C ASP A 43 10.99 4.04 4.51
N PRO A 44 10.12 3.14 4.97
CA PRO A 44 8.68 3.15 4.80
C PRO A 44 8.05 4.28 5.63
N ARG A 45 7.36 5.19 4.95
CA ARG A 45 6.63 6.33 5.51
C ARG A 45 5.15 6.09 5.29
N PHE A 46 4.38 6.18 6.36
CA PHE A 46 2.92 6.04 6.39
C PHE A 46 2.33 7.40 6.72
N VAL A 47 1.32 7.86 6.00
CA VAL A 47 0.57 9.07 6.36
C VAL A 47 -0.82 8.63 6.83
N GLY A 48 -1.24 9.03 8.01
CA GLY A 48 -2.60 8.76 8.50
C GLY A 48 -3.64 9.60 7.77
N GLY A 49 -4.92 9.22 7.87
CA GLY A 49 -6.02 10.04 7.36
C GLY A 49 -6.16 11.41 8.04
N ASP A 50 -5.51 11.61 9.19
CA ASP A 50 -5.34 12.87 9.90
C ASP A 50 -4.14 13.71 9.40
N GLY A 51 -3.40 13.20 8.40
CA GLY A 51 -2.19 13.81 7.85
C GLY A 51 -0.92 13.55 8.66
N VAL A 52 -0.98 12.82 9.78
CA VAL A 52 0.20 12.53 10.60
C VAL A 52 1.09 11.53 9.88
N THR A 53 2.39 11.83 9.80
CA THR A 53 3.38 10.97 9.15
C THR A 53 4.12 10.11 10.18
N LEU A 54 4.17 8.80 9.93
CA LEU A 54 4.93 7.81 10.68
C LEU A 54 6.01 7.20 9.79
N TYR A 55 7.24 7.17 10.27
CA TYR A 55 8.31 6.38 9.66
C TYR A 55 8.46 5.07 10.42
N PHE A 56 8.30 3.94 9.73
CA PHE A 56 8.41 2.62 10.33
C PHE A 56 9.19 1.69 9.41
N HIS A 57 10.44 1.42 9.75
CA HIS A 57 11.30 0.53 8.96
C HIS A 57 10.98 -0.95 9.13
N GLY A 58 10.42 -1.37 10.28
CA GLY A 58 10.17 -2.79 10.53
C GLY A 58 11.43 -3.66 10.35
N LYS A 59 11.22 -4.94 10.05
CA LYS A 59 12.27 -5.92 9.75
C LYS A 59 12.00 -6.51 8.38
N LYS A 60 13.05 -6.73 7.58
CA LYS A 60 12.91 -7.40 6.29
C LYS A 60 12.32 -8.82 6.47
N ASP A 61 11.58 -9.25 5.46
CA ASP A 61 10.93 -10.55 5.35
C ASP A 61 10.00 -10.84 6.54
N ARG A 62 9.23 -9.82 6.95
CA ARG A 62 8.28 -9.88 8.07
C ARG A 62 7.01 -9.12 7.77
N ASP A 63 5.92 -9.63 8.34
CA ASP A 63 4.61 -9.01 8.32
C ASP A 63 4.38 -8.17 9.58
N PHE A 64 3.74 -7.03 9.41
CA PHE A 64 3.39 -6.13 10.50
C PHE A 64 1.93 -5.68 10.37
N CYS A 65 1.22 -5.66 11.50
CA CYS A 65 -0.05 -4.96 11.60
C CYS A 65 0.22 -3.46 11.62
N LEU A 66 -0.24 -2.76 10.59
CA LEU A 66 -0.08 -1.31 10.41
C LEU A 66 -1.27 -0.55 11.01
N LEU A 67 -2.48 -1.12 10.89
CA LEU A 67 -3.72 -0.57 11.44
C LEU A 67 -4.61 -1.72 11.89
N SER A 68 -5.11 -1.67 13.12
CA SER A 68 -6.11 -2.60 13.63
C SER A 68 -7.26 -1.85 14.29
N ASP A 69 -8.47 -2.15 13.82
CA ASP A 69 -9.74 -1.67 14.32
C ASP A 69 -10.78 -2.80 14.24
N SER A 70 -11.92 -2.62 14.90
CA SER A 70 -13.06 -3.55 14.94
C SER A 70 -13.49 -4.12 13.58
N ASN A 71 -13.50 -3.29 12.54
CA ASN A 71 -13.96 -3.67 11.18
C ASN A 71 -12.90 -3.46 10.09
N LEU A 72 -11.65 -3.15 10.47
CA LEU A 72 -10.59 -2.87 9.52
C LEU A 72 -9.23 -3.32 10.09
N HIS A 73 -8.54 -4.20 9.38
CA HIS A 73 -7.21 -4.66 9.74
C HIS A 73 -6.32 -4.60 8.51
N ILE A 74 -5.16 -3.96 8.64
CA ILE A 74 -4.24 -3.72 7.53
C ILE A 74 -2.86 -4.21 7.94
N ASN A 75 -2.38 -5.20 7.21
CA ASN A 75 -1.06 -5.78 7.39
C ASN A 75 -0.17 -5.43 6.19
N GLY A 76 1.10 -5.17 6.45
CA GLY A 76 2.10 -5.01 5.40
C GLY A 76 3.19 -6.07 5.50
N HIS A 77 3.55 -6.66 4.36
CA HIS A 77 4.74 -7.49 4.21
C HIS A 77 5.92 -6.63 3.80
N PHE A 78 6.99 -6.68 4.56
CA PHE A 78 8.17 -5.85 4.35
C PHE A 78 9.27 -6.73 3.75
N ILE A 79 9.84 -6.27 2.65
CA ILE A 79 11.08 -6.82 2.07
C ILE A 79 12.22 -5.87 2.37
N GLY A 80 13.46 -6.31 2.14
CA GLY A 80 14.60 -5.43 2.37
C GLY A 80 15.89 -5.91 1.76
N LYS A 81 16.85 -4.99 1.69
CA LYS A 81 18.19 -5.23 1.17
C LYS A 81 19.20 -4.97 2.28
N ARG A 82 20.14 -5.89 2.38
CA ARG A 82 21.29 -5.80 3.27
C ARG A 82 22.56 -6.00 2.45
N LYS A 83 23.48 -5.03 2.53
CA LYS A 83 24.89 -5.21 2.14
C LYS A 83 25.74 -5.28 3.40
N GLU A 84 26.89 -5.94 3.33
CA GLU A 84 27.81 -6.09 4.48
C GLU A 84 28.24 -4.74 5.07
N THR A 85 28.39 -3.72 4.23
CA THR A 85 28.78 -2.36 4.64
C THR A 85 27.64 -1.54 5.25
N MET A 86 26.40 -2.03 5.22
CA MET A 86 25.26 -1.30 5.76
C MET A 86 25.17 -1.47 7.28
N LYS A 87 24.79 -0.39 7.99
CA LYS A 87 24.58 -0.43 9.44
C LYS A 87 23.19 -0.95 9.84
N ARG A 88 22.19 -0.83 8.96
CA ARG A 88 20.82 -1.33 9.16
C ARG A 88 20.26 -2.00 7.90
N ASP A 89 19.13 -2.68 8.02
CA ASP A 89 18.36 -3.08 6.84
C ASP A 89 17.66 -1.84 6.25
N PHE A 90 17.63 -1.76 4.93
CA PHE A 90 16.68 -0.92 4.21
C PHE A 90 15.49 -1.78 3.82
N THR A 91 14.30 -1.25 4.04
CA THR A 91 13.06 -2.00 3.99
C THR A 91 12.02 -1.26 3.18
N TRP A 92 11.24 -2.01 2.43
CA TRP A 92 10.14 -1.53 1.60
C TRP A 92 8.90 -2.38 1.85
N VAL A 93 7.73 -1.80 1.62
CA VAL A 93 6.49 -2.57 1.60
C VAL A 93 6.39 -3.30 0.27
N GLN A 94 6.33 -4.62 0.30
CA GLN A 94 6.08 -5.43 -0.90
C GLN A 94 4.60 -5.57 -1.17
N SER A 95 3.81 -5.79 -0.12
CA SER A 95 2.38 -6.03 -0.24
C SER A 95 1.62 -5.59 0.98
N ILE A 96 0.37 -5.21 0.77
CA ILE A 96 -0.60 -4.92 1.80
C ILE A 96 -1.74 -5.95 1.72
N ALA A 97 -2.16 -6.46 2.87
CA ALA A 97 -3.36 -7.27 3.02
C ALA A 97 -4.34 -6.54 3.95
N ILE A 98 -5.59 -6.42 3.51
CA ILE A 98 -6.65 -5.69 4.19
C ILE A 98 -7.78 -6.66 4.48
N LEU A 99 -8.22 -6.71 5.74
CA LEU A 99 -9.47 -7.32 6.15
C LEU A 99 -10.44 -6.21 6.48
N PHE A 100 -11.63 -6.24 5.89
CA PHE A 100 -12.66 -5.23 6.11
C PHE A 100 -14.05 -5.84 6.02
N GLY A 101 -14.87 -5.64 7.05
CA GLY A 101 -16.13 -6.39 7.19
C GLY A 101 -15.89 -7.90 7.06
N THR A 102 -16.53 -8.55 6.09
CA THR A 102 -16.34 -9.97 5.76
C THR A 102 -15.38 -10.22 4.59
N ASN A 103 -14.81 -9.15 4.03
CA ASN A 103 -14.00 -9.21 2.82
C ASN A 103 -12.50 -9.15 3.14
N ASN A 104 -11.70 -9.68 2.22
CA ASN A 104 -10.26 -9.54 2.20
C ASN A 104 -9.77 -9.02 0.85
N LEU A 105 -8.76 -8.16 0.89
CA LEU A 105 -8.09 -7.60 -0.28
C LEU A 105 -6.59 -7.72 -0.09
N TYR A 106 -5.90 -8.21 -1.09
CA TYR A 106 -4.44 -8.23 -1.18
C TYR A 106 -4.00 -7.41 -2.38
N VAL A 107 -3.03 -6.53 -2.16
CA VAL A 107 -2.33 -5.80 -3.21
C VAL A 107 -0.84 -5.95 -2.97
N GLY A 108 -0.12 -6.45 -3.97
CA GLY A 108 1.30 -6.72 -3.84
C GLY A 108 2.07 -6.56 -5.13
N ALA A 109 3.35 -6.26 -4.98
CA ALA A 109 4.35 -6.27 -6.02
C ALA A 109 4.87 -7.67 -6.32
N ARG A 110 4.86 -8.06 -7.59
CA ARG A 110 5.60 -9.24 -8.05
C ARG A 110 7.09 -8.99 -7.92
N LYS A 111 7.79 -9.99 -7.40
CA LYS A 111 9.26 -9.98 -7.35
C LYS A 111 9.80 -10.26 -8.75
N VAL A 112 10.44 -9.26 -9.34
CA VAL A 112 11.09 -9.35 -10.65
C VAL A 112 12.58 -9.08 -10.54
N GLY A 113 13.37 -9.63 -11.46
CA GLY A 113 14.82 -9.41 -11.51
C GLY A 113 15.17 -7.99 -11.95
N ILE A 114 14.43 -7.45 -12.92
CA ILE A 114 14.54 -6.09 -13.44
C ILE A 114 13.13 -5.50 -13.46
N TRP A 115 12.98 -4.30 -12.91
CA TRP A 115 11.72 -3.57 -12.95
C TRP A 115 11.56 -2.88 -14.30
N ASP A 116 10.40 -3.07 -14.92
CA ASP A 116 10.00 -2.43 -16.17
C ASP A 116 8.70 -1.67 -15.92
N ASP A 117 8.78 -0.33 -15.92
CA ASP A 117 7.62 0.53 -15.69
C ASP A 117 6.58 0.45 -16.83
N THR A 118 6.85 -0.24 -17.94
CA THR A 118 5.86 -0.46 -19.02
C THR A 118 5.07 -1.76 -18.88
N THR A 119 5.44 -2.62 -17.92
CA THR A 119 4.78 -3.90 -17.65
C THR A 119 4.12 -3.88 -16.27
N ASP A 120 2.91 -4.43 -16.14
CA ASP A 120 2.21 -4.48 -14.85
C ASP A 120 2.79 -5.56 -13.93
N HIS A 121 3.34 -5.14 -12.80
CA HIS A 121 3.91 -5.98 -11.74
C HIS A 121 2.99 -6.07 -10.52
N LEU A 122 1.83 -5.44 -10.55
CA LEU A 122 0.84 -5.52 -9.48
C LEU A 122 0.07 -6.84 -9.51
N SER A 123 -0.22 -7.34 -8.31
CA SER A 123 -1.14 -8.45 -8.08
C SER A 123 -2.23 -7.98 -7.12
N ILE A 124 -3.46 -7.94 -7.61
CA ILE A 124 -4.64 -7.53 -6.84
C ILE A 124 -5.55 -8.74 -6.72
N ILE A 125 -5.87 -9.14 -5.49
CA ILE A 125 -6.69 -10.32 -5.19
C ILE A 125 -7.75 -9.90 -4.19
N PHE A 126 -9.02 -10.09 -4.56
CA PHE A 126 -10.16 -9.75 -3.74
C PHE A 126 -10.97 -11.00 -3.42
N ASN A 127 -11.17 -11.30 -2.13
CA ASN A 127 -11.83 -12.51 -1.66
C ASN A 127 -11.28 -13.80 -2.31
N GLY A 128 -9.96 -13.89 -2.44
CA GLY A 128 -9.26 -15.01 -3.08
C GLY A 128 -9.29 -15.02 -4.62
N MET A 129 -10.01 -14.10 -5.25
CA MET A 129 -10.13 -14.02 -6.72
C MET A 129 -9.25 -12.90 -7.29
N PRO A 130 -8.41 -13.18 -8.31
CA PRO A 130 -7.62 -12.14 -8.96
C PRO A 130 -8.50 -11.09 -9.65
N ILE A 131 -8.20 -9.81 -9.44
CA ILE A 131 -8.78 -8.71 -10.20
C ILE A 131 -7.94 -8.49 -11.45
N ARG A 132 -8.60 -8.44 -12.62
CA ARG A 132 -7.97 -8.07 -13.90
C ARG A 132 -8.43 -6.67 -14.28
N LEU A 133 -7.50 -5.73 -14.28
CA LEU A 133 -7.70 -4.37 -14.75
C LEU A 133 -7.02 -4.18 -16.10
N PRO A 134 -7.74 -3.67 -17.12
CA PRO A 134 -7.13 -3.24 -18.38
C PRO A 134 -5.96 -2.28 -18.12
N VAL A 135 -4.95 -2.33 -18.99
CA VAL A 135 -3.84 -1.36 -18.97
C VAL A 135 -4.36 -0.01 -19.44
N GLY A 136 -3.91 1.07 -18.79
CA GLY A 136 -4.31 2.44 -19.11
C GLY A 136 -4.86 3.18 -17.89
N GLU A 137 -4.36 4.38 -17.67
CA GLU A 137 -4.84 5.28 -16.62
C GLU A 137 -6.37 5.45 -16.67
N GLY A 138 -7.02 5.46 -15.49
CA GLY A 138 -8.47 5.58 -15.39
C GLY A 138 -9.26 4.29 -15.65
N SER A 139 -8.60 3.16 -15.95
CA SER A 139 -9.28 1.87 -16.01
C SER A 139 -9.80 1.45 -14.63
N GLU A 140 -11.07 1.04 -14.55
CA GLU A 140 -11.73 0.72 -13.28
C GLU A 140 -12.29 -0.71 -13.21
N TRP A 141 -12.40 -1.21 -12.00
CA TRP A 141 -13.10 -2.43 -11.63
C TRP A 141 -13.97 -2.17 -10.41
N HIS A 142 -15.18 -2.72 -10.40
CA HIS A 142 -16.10 -2.62 -9.26
C HIS A 142 -16.64 -3.99 -8.86
N GLY A 143 -16.76 -4.23 -7.56
CA GLY A 143 -17.41 -5.43 -7.05
C GLY A 143 -17.53 -5.45 -5.53
N GLN A 144 -18.69 -5.88 -5.03
CA GLN A 144 -18.97 -6.08 -3.59
C GLN A 144 -18.57 -4.88 -2.70
N GLY A 145 -18.80 -3.66 -3.19
CA GLY A 145 -18.49 -2.43 -2.46
C GLY A 145 -17.03 -1.99 -2.50
N LEU A 146 -16.18 -2.67 -3.28
CA LEU A 146 -14.81 -2.27 -3.60
C LEU A 146 -14.75 -1.68 -5.02
N THR A 147 -14.14 -0.52 -5.16
CA THR A 147 -13.70 0.07 -6.41
C THR A 147 -12.19 -0.02 -6.50
N VAL A 148 -11.66 -0.43 -7.65
CA VAL A 148 -10.25 -0.37 -7.97
C VAL A 148 -10.06 0.43 -9.24
N ALA A 149 -9.27 1.50 -9.24
CA ALA A 149 -9.04 2.34 -10.42
C ALA A 149 -7.55 2.52 -10.68
N ARG A 150 -7.10 2.56 -11.92
CA ARG A 150 -5.69 2.85 -12.24
C ARG A 150 -5.39 4.34 -12.11
N THR A 151 -4.28 4.66 -11.45
CA THR A 151 -3.74 6.04 -11.38
C THR A 151 -2.67 6.31 -12.45
N ARG A 152 -2.21 5.28 -13.14
CA ARG A 152 -1.19 5.31 -14.19
C ARG A 152 -1.46 4.19 -15.20
N ASP A 153 -0.79 4.22 -16.35
CA ASP A 153 -0.90 3.16 -17.35
C ASP A 153 -0.61 1.77 -16.79
N THR A 154 0.41 1.66 -15.94
CA THR A 154 0.78 0.43 -15.21
C THR A 154 1.17 0.77 -13.77
N ASN A 155 1.20 -0.23 -12.89
CA ASN A 155 1.84 -0.14 -11.57
C ASN A 155 1.37 1.01 -10.66
N GLY A 156 0.12 1.44 -10.80
CA GLY A 156 -0.51 2.43 -9.94
C GLY A 156 -2.02 2.26 -9.94
N VAL A 157 -2.61 2.15 -8.77
CA VAL A 157 -4.04 1.97 -8.54
C VAL A 157 -4.56 2.80 -7.37
N THR A 158 -5.88 2.93 -7.24
CA THR A 158 -6.60 3.26 -6.03
C THR A 158 -7.51 2.09 -5.69
N LEU A 159 -7.78 1.89 -4.41
CA LEU A 159 -8.67 0.89 -3.85
C LEU A 159 -9.59 1.61 -2.87
N GLU A 160 -10.88 1.69 -3.18
CA GLU A 160 -11.85 2.34 -2.32
C GLU A 160 -12.92 1.34 -1.92
N ALA A 161 -13.04 1.09 -0.62
CA ALA A 161 -14.18 0.39 -0.04
C ALA A 161 -15.01 1.42 0.72
N ALA A 162 -16.17 1.78 0.17
CA ALA A 162 -17.05 2.79 0.75
C ALA A 162 -17.30 2.49 2.24
N GLU A 163 -17.27 3.55 3.07
CA GLU A 163 -17.41 3.51 4.53
C GLU A 163 -16.29 2.78 5.31
N ASN A 164 -15.33 2.16 4.61
CA ASN A 164 -14.24 1.41 5.24
C ASN A 164 -12.90 2.09 5.04
N PHE A 165 -12.41 2.16 3.80
CA PHE A 165 -11.11 2.73 3.49
C PHE A 165 -11.03 3.32 2.08
N ASN A 166 -10.09 4.24 1.91
CA ASN A 166 -9.56 4.62 0.60
C ASN A 166 -8.04 4.47 0.66
N ILE A 167 -7.51 3.67 -0.26
CA ILE A 167 -6.12 3.33 -0.45
C ILE A 167 -5.72 3.78 -1.86
N ILE A 168 -4.57 4.40 -2.03
CA ILE A 168 -3.90 4.56 -3.34
C ILE A 168 -2.76 3.54 -3.32
N ALA A 169 -2.28 2.97 -4.41
CA ALA A 169 -1.16 2.03 -4.41
C ALA A 169 -0.42 2.13 -5.74
#